data_AF-A0A3C1PIU4-F1
#
_entry.id   AF-A0A3C1PIU4-F1
#
_cell.length_a   1.000
_cell.length_b   1.000
_cell.length_c   1.000
_cell.angle_alpha   90.00
_cell.angle_beta   90.00
_cell.angle_gamma   90.00
#
_symmetry.space_group_name_H-M   'P 1'
#
loop_
_entity.id
_entity.type
_entity.pdbx_description
1 polymer ?
#
loop_
_entity_poly.entity_id
_entity_poly.type
_entity_poly.pdbx_seq_one_letter_code
_entity_poly.pdbx_strand_id
1 'polypeptide(L)'
;MLKKMILGTAICFGLLLSTAQVSQAQGKTLDELKAEREVLKSEMKSKEALERTEKMDKLEAPKPCEIQSVDGLAINATTMLLASKENSKLIPEMYKRTIGETTDGVTDVTVKKPTLQELIDLSVNLATQIKAISDASANIAGASDEISKEKNPMKIGKATKVLNYSKEVISLLGPELQLNLKVVNNLIATMKSSNNN
;
A
#
# COMPACT_ATOMS: atom_id res chain seq x y z
N MET A 1 26.35 16.40 37.55
CA MET A 1 27.08 16.66 36.30
C MET A 1 27.66 15.34 35.80
N LEU A 2 27.44 15.01 34.51
CA LEU A 2 28.01 13.88 33.73
C LEU A 2 27.71 12.46 34.28
N LYS A 3 26.96 11.55 33.64
CA LYS A 3 26.90 11.19 32.22
C LYS A 3 25.54 10.52 31.92
N LYS A 4 24.67 11.20 31.19
CA LYS A 4 23.59 10.57 30.40
C LYS A 4 24.03 10.61 28.95
N MET A 5 24.77 9.61 28.48
CA MET A 5 25.11 9.46 27.06
C MET A 5 25.67 8.07 26.76
N ILE A 6 24.80 7.05 26.65
CA ILE A 6 25.00 5.84 25.83
C ILE A 6 23.58 5.47 25.35
N LEU A 7 23.18 5.91 24.15
CA LEU A 7 23.12 5.07 22.94
C LEU A 7 22.28 3.80 23.20
N GLY A 8 21.02 3.66 22.76
CA GLY A 8 20.41 4.25 21.58
C GLY A 8 20.86 3.53 20.29
N THR A 9 20.94 2.20 20.28
CA THR A 9 21.06 1.34 19.08
C THR A 9 21.09 -0.14 19.49
N ALA A 10 19.92 -0.76 19.68
CA ALA A 10 19.80 -2.21 19.90
C ALA A 10 18.50 -2.75 19.29
N ILE A 11 18.12 -2.26 18.11
CA ILE A 11 17.09 -2.85 17.24
C ILE A 11 17.67 -2.90 15.83
N CYS A 12 18.74 -3.67 15.68
CA CYS A 12 19.29 -4.04 14.38
C CYS A 12 19.61 -5.53 14.43
N PHE A 13 19.04 -6.28 13.48
CA PHE A 13 19.58 -7.54 12.96
C PHE A 13 19.60 -8.75 13.88
N GLY A 14 18.44 -9.15 14.41
CA GLY A 14 18.32 -10.35 15.24
C GLY A 14 17.11 -11.24 14.93
N LEU A 15 16.72 -11.41 13.66
CA LEU A 15 15.75 -12.46 13.27
C LEU A 15 15.77 -12.76 11.76
N LEU A 16 16.92 -13.13 11.21
CA LEU A 16 17.05 -13.59 9.83
C LEU A 16 18.01 -14.79 9.67
N LEU A 17 18.14 -15.64 10.69
CA LEU A 17 18.88 -16.90 10.58
C LEU A 17 18.07 -18.09 11.10
N SER A 18 17.11 -18.53 10.29
CA SER A 18 16.73 -19.94 10.18
C SER A 18 15.76 -20.12 9.01
N THR A 19 16.31 -20.40 7.82
CA THR A 19 15.70 -21.17 6.71
C THR A 19 16.50 -21.06 5.40
N ALA A 20 17.48 -20.18 5.30
CA ALA A 20 18.28 -20.07 4.07
C ALA A 20 19.48 -21.05 4.07
N GLN A 21 19.24 -22.32 3.76
CA GLN A 21 20.21 -23.10 2.98
C GLN A 21 19.49 -23.94 1.92
N VAL A 22 19.87 -23.67 0.67
CA VAL A 22 19.62 -24.45 -0.57
C VAL A 22 18.24 -24.28 -1.23
N SER A 23 18.07 -23.21 -2.01
CA SER A 23 18.05 -23.38 -3.48
C SER A 23 18.16 -22.01 -4.16
N GLN A 24 19.07 -21.93 -5.12
CA GLN A 24 19.23 -20.79 -6.00
C GLN A 24 18.18 -20.87 -7.11
N ALA A 25 17.55 -19.72 -7.42
CA ALA A 25 17.01 -19.38 -8.73
C ALA A 25 15.98 -20.33 -9.39
N GLN A 26 15.19 -21.09 -8.64
CA GLN A 26 13.90 -21.60 -9.14
C GLN A 26 12.78 -20.66 -8.72
N GLY A 27 11.94 -20.24 -9.68
CA GLY A 27 10.70 -19.56 -9.34
C GLY A 27 9.87 -20.41 -8.37
N LYS A 28 9.09 -19.76 -7.50
CA LYS A 28 8.24 -20.46 -6.51
C LYS A 28 7.44 -21.57 -7.19
N THR A 29 7.42 -22.74 -6.57
CA THR A 29 6.60 -23.87 -6.99
C THR A 29 5.12 -23.51 -6.94
N LEU A 30 4.27 -24.26 -7.65
CA LEU A 30 2.83 -24.02 -7.65
C LEU A 30 2.23 -24.13 -6.23
N ASP A 31 2.72 -25.05 -5.41
CA ASP A 31 2.23 -25.25 -4.04
C ASP A 31 2.68 -24.13 -3.10
N GLU A 32 3.92 -23.62 -3.26
CA GLU A 32 4.37 -22.41 -2.55
C GLU A 32 3.55 -21.18 -2.95
N LEU A 33 3.21 -21.04 -4.24
CA LEU A 33 2.37 -19.94 -4.72
C LEU A 33 0.95 -20.02 -4.17
N LYS A 34 0.37 -21.22 -4.07
CA LYS A 34 -0.94 -21.45 -3.44
C LYS A 34 -0.88 -21.15 -1.94
N ALA A 35 0.15 -21.61 -1.22
CA ALA A 35 0.31 -21.35 0.20
C ALA A 35 0.45 -19.85 0.50
N GLU A 36 1.31 -19.15 -0.25
CA GLU A 36 1.43 -17.68 -0.17
C GLU A 36 0.11 -17.00 -0.46
N ARG A 37 -0.65 -17.49 -1.45
CA ARG A 37 -1.95 -16.92 -1.81
C ARG A 37 -2.95 -17.03 -0.66
N GLU A 38 -3.01 -18.15 0.05
CA GLU A 38 -3.91 -18.30 1.19
C GLU A 38 -3.53 -17.36 2.35
N VAL A 39 -2.23 -17.16 2.58
CA VAL A 39 -1.74 -16.15 3.53
C VAL A 39 -2.20 -14.75 3.11
N LEU A 40 -1.98 -14.35 1.86
CA LEU A 40 -2.37 -13.04 1.35
C LEU A 40 -3.89 -12.83 1.37
N LYS A 41 -4.67 -13.88 1.07
CA LYS A 41 -6.13 -13.88 1.18
C LYS A 41 -6.59 -13.67 2.61
N SER A 42 -5.92 -14.30 3.58
CA SER A 42 -6.19 -14.09 4.99
C SER A 42 -5.81 -12.67 5.45
N GLU A 43 -4.70 -12.13 4.94
CA GLU A 43 -4.22 -10.78 5.27
C GLU A 43 -5.19 -9.70 4.72
N MET A 44 -5.68 -9.86 3.49
CA MET A 44 -6.72 -8.98 2.91
C MET A 44 -8.03 -8.99 3.71
N LYS A 45 -8.37 -10.12 4.34
CA LYS A 45 -9.57 -10.27 5.19
C LYS A 45 -9.29 -10.00 6.67
N SER A 46 -8.05 -9.67 7.02
CA SER A 46 -7.70 -9.40 8.41
C SER A 46 -8.44 -8.17 8.91
N LYS A 47 -8.71 -8.16 10.23
CA LYS A 47 -9.34 -7.01 10.88
C LYS A 47 -8.58 -5.70 10.58
N GLU A 48 -7.26 -5.74 10.57
CA GLU A 48 -6.41 -4.59 10.30
C GLU A 48 -6.60 -4.04 8.87
N ALA A 49 -6.68 -4.91 7.85
CA ALA A 49 -6.90 -4.50 6.47
C ALA A 49 -8.32 -3.93 6.26
N LEU A 50 -9.32 -4.56 6.88
CA LEU A 50 -10.70 -4.08 6.84
C LEU A 50 -10.86 -2.71 7.53
N GLU A 51 -10.25 -2.54 8.71
CA GLU A 51 -10.27 -1.27 9.42
C GLU A 51 -9.53 -0.16 8.66
N ARG A 52 -8.40 -0.48 8.00
CA ARG A 52 -7.73 0.50 7.13
C ARG A 52 -8.64 0.93 5.99
N THR A 53 -9.30 -0.02 5.33
CA THR A 53 -10.23 0.26 4.23
C THR A 53 -11.39 1.13 4.69
N GLU A 54 -12.00 0.80 5.82
CA GLU A 54 -13.09 1.59 6.40
C GLU A 54 -12.64 3.02 6.77
N LYS A 55 -11.43 3.18 7.33
CA LYS A 55 -10.86 4.51 7.62
C LYS A 55 -10.65 5.32 6.34
N MET A 56 -10.08 4.70 5.30
CA MET A 56 -9.92 5.35 4.00
C MET A 56 -11.26 5.81 3.42
N ASP A 57 -12.31 5.02 3.58
CA ASP A 57 -13.65 5.36 3.08
C ASP A 57 -14.27 6.56 3.79
N LYS A 58 -14.00 6.73 5.08
CA LYS A 58 -14.51 7.84 5.90
C LYS A 58 -13.69 9.13 5.78
N LEU A 59 -12.50 9.09 5.18
CA LEU A 59 -11.64 10.25 5.06
C LEU A 59 -12.17 11.25 4.03
N GLU A 60 -12.41 12.48 4.49
CA GLU A 60 -12.84 13.60 3.67
C GLU A 60 -11.75 14.68 3.60
N ALA A 61 -11.51 15.19 2.40
CA ALA A 61 -10.53 16.23 2.19
C ALA A 61 -11.00 17.55 2.85
N PRO A 62 -10.17 18.17 3.70
CA PRO A 62 -10.48 19.49 4.23
C PRO A 62 -10.44 20.56 3.13
N LYS A 63 -11.08 21.70 3.39
CA LYS A 63 -10.96 22.88 2.51
C LYS A 63 -9.50 23.36 2.45
N PRO A 64 -9.06 23.93 1.31
CA PRO A 64 -7.72 24.49 1.18
C PRO A 64 -7.38 25.51 2.28
N CYS A 65 -6.11 25.53 2.69
CA CYS A 65 -5.58 26.43 3.71
C CYS A 65 -4.82 27.63 3.13
N GLU A 66 -4.65 27.71 1.81
CA GLU A 66 -3.92 28.75 1.08
C GLU A 66 -2.41 28.77 1.39
N ILE A 67 -1.86 27.60 1.72
CA ILE A 67 -0.41 27.34 1.78
C ILE A 67 -0.13 26.28 0.71
N GLN A 68 0.50 26.69 -0.39
CA GLN A 68 0.60 25.87 -1.61
C GLN A 68 1.22 24.49 -1.37
N SER A 69 2.27 24.38 -0.54
CA SER A 69 2.89 23.09 -0.23
C SER A 69 1.94 22.15 0.52
N VAL A 70 1.17 22.69 1.46
CA VAL A 70 0.22 21.96 2.31
C VAL A 70 -1.00 21.54 1.50
N ASP A 71 -1.55 22.46 0.69
CA ASP A 71 -2.67 22.18 -0.20
C ASP A 71 -2.27 21.18 -1.30
N GLY A 72 -1.07 21.32 -1.87
CA GLY A 72 -0.52 20.39 -2.86
C GLY A 72 -0.36 18.97 -2.29
N LEU A 73 0.11 18.84 -1.05
CA LEU A 73 0.17 17.55 -0.36
C LEU A 73 -1.22 16.94 -0.20
N ALA A 74 -2.22 17.73 0.20
CA ALA A 74 -3.58 17.23 0.37
C ALA A 74 -4.20 16.80 -0.96
N ILE A 75 -4.01 17.56 -2.04
CA ILE A 75 -4.49 17.20 -3.39
C ILE A 75 -3.87 15.88 -3.85
N ASN A 76 -2.55 15.72 -3.68
CA ASN A 76 -1.86 14.48 -4.03
C ASN A 76 -2.35 13.31 -3.18
N ALA A 77 -2.49 13.52 -1.86
CA ALA A 77 -3.02 12.51 -0.94
C ALA A 77 -4.44 12.08 -1.34
N THR A 78 -5.34 13.02 -1.65
CA THR A 78 -6.70 12.72 -2.12
C THR A 78 -6.69 11.94 -3.43
N THR A 79 -5.83 12.31 -4.38
CA THR A 79 -5.70 11.60 -5.66
C THR A 79 -5.27 10.14 -5.44
N MET A 80 -4.27 9.91 -4.59
CA MET A 80 -3.82 8.56 -4.24
C MET A 80 -4.88 7.77 -3.45
N LEU A 81 -5.64 8.44 -2.58
CA LEU A 81 -6.74 7.82 -1.84
C LEU A 81 -7.83 7.31 -2.79
N LEU A 82 -8.20 8.10 -3.79
CA LEU A 82 -9.19 7.71 -4.80
C LEU A 82 -8.69 6.51 -5.62
N ALA A 83 -7.44 6.56 -6.12
CA ALA A 83 -6.85 5.45 -6.85
C ALA A 83 -6.78 4.16 -6.00
N SER A 84 -6.46 4.26 -4.71
CA SER A 84 -6.43 3.12 -3.81
C SER A 84 -7.83 2.52 -3.55
N LYS A 85 -8.87 3.36 -3.49
CA LYS A 85 -10.27 2.90 -3.39
C LYS A 85 -10.76 2.20 -4.66
N GLU A 86 -10.21 2.55 -5.82
CA GLU A 86 -10.47 1.81 -7.06
C GLU A 86 -9.75 0.46 -7.05
N ASN A 87 -8.50 0.44 -6.61
CA ASN A 87 -7.69 -0.78 -6.48
C ASN A 87 -8.31 -1.79 -5.50
N SER A 88 -8.89 -1.34 -4.39
CA SER A 88 -9.55 -2.22 -3.41
C SER A 88 -10.76 -2.97 -3.97
N LYS A 89 -11.35 -2.48 -5.09
CA LYS A 89 -12.42 -3.16 -5.84
C LYS A 89 -11.84 -4.02 -6.97
N LEU A 90 -10.87 -3.48 -7.70
CA LEU A 90 -10.28 -4.12 -8.87
C LEU A 90 -9.49 -5.39 -8.53
N ILE A 91 -8.68 -5.36 -7.47
CA ILE A 91 -7.77 -6.45 -7.13
C ILE A 91 -8.52 -7.72 -6.70
N PRO A 92 -9.56 -7.67 -5.84
CA PRO A 92 -10.38 -8.85 -5.56
C PRO A 92 -11.03 -9.45 -6.81
N GLU A 93 -11.46 -8.62 -7.75
CA GLU A 93 -12.03 -9.09 -9.03
C GLU A 93 -10.96 -9.74 -9.92
N MET A 94 -9.77 -9.14 -10.03
CA MET A 94 -8.65 -9.76 -10.75
C MET A 94 -8.21 -11.08 -10.10
N TYR A 95 -8.22 -11.14 -8.77
CA TYR A 95 -7.92 -12.34 -8.00
C TYR A 95 -8.90 -13.47 -8.37
N LYS A 96 -10.22 -13.25 -8.22
CA LYS A 96 -11.27 -14.22 -8.57
C LYS A 96 -11.12 -14.72 -10.01
N ARG A 97 -10.92 -13.81 -10.96
CA ARG A 97 -10.77 -14.14 -12.39
C ARG A 97 -9.49 -14.89 -12.72
N THR A 98 -8.39 -14.65 -12.00
CA THR A 98 -7.11 -15.32 -12.25
C THR A 98 -7.15 -16.77 -11.80
N ILE A 99 -7.68 -17.01 -10.61
CA ILE A 99 -7.74 -18.35 -10.01
C ILE A 99 -8.95 -19.14 -10.51
N GLY A 100 -9.95 -18.44 -11.07
CA GLY A 100 -11.19 -19.06 -11.51
C GLY A 100 -12.04 -19.57 -10.37
N GLU A 101 -11.83 -19.12 -9.13
CA GLU A 101 -12.63 -19.46 -7.95
C GLU A 101 -13.47 -18.23 -7.56
N THR A 102 -14.77 -18.45 -7.32
CA THR A 102 -15.62 -17.46 -6.67
C THR A 102 -15.20 -17.28 -5.20
N THR A 103 -15.69 -16.24 -4.53
CA THR A 103 -15.45 -16.00 -3.09
C THR A 103 -15.84 -17.19 -2.20
N ASP A 104 -16.68 -18.09 -2.72
CA ASP A 104 -17.22 -19.29 -2.08
C ASP A 104 -16.52 -20.60 -2.53
N GLY A 105 -15.43 -20.50 -3.30
CA GLY A 105 -14.61 -21.65 -3.72
C GLY A 105 -15.17 -22.45 -4.90
N VAL A 106 -16.16 -21.94 -5.62
CA VAL A 106 -16.70 -22.59 -6.83
C VAL A 106 -15.87 -22.18 -8.04
N THR A 107 -15.41 -23.15 -8.83
CA THR A 107 -14.63 -22.87 -10.02
C THR A 107 -15.52 -22.38 -11.17
N ASP A 108 -15.41 -21.11 -11.56
CA ASP A 108 -16.12 -20.54 -12.73
C ASP A 108 -15.13 -20.25 -13.87
N VAL A 109 -15.04 -21.20 -14.80
CA VAL A 109 -14.16 -21.15 -15.98
C VAL A 109 -14.71 -20.28 -17.11
N THR A 110 -15.92 -19.73 -16.96
CA THR A 110 -16.56 -18.90 -18.01
C THR A 110 -16.16 -17.43 -17.91
N VAL A 111 -15.59 -17.00 -16.78
CA VAL A 111 -15.14 -15.62 -16.61
C VAL A 111 -13.80 -15.41 -17.31
N LYS A 112 -13.73 -14.38 -18.17
CA LYS A 112 -12.50 -14.00 -18.88
C LYS A 112 -11.36 -13.79 -17.88
N LYS A 113 -10.32 -14.62 -17.91
CA LYS A 113 -9.11 -14.41 -17.11
C LYS A 113 -8.46 -13.07 -17.47
N PRO A 114 -7.87 -12.33 -16.52
CA PRO A 114 -7.01 -11.21 -16.87
C PRO A 114 -5.83 -11.74 -17.70
N THR A 115 -5.33 -10.91 -18.59
CA THR A 115 -4.09 -11.16 -19.33
C THR A 115 -2.90 -10.92 -18.41
N LEU A 116 -1.77 -11.56 -18.71
CA LEU A 116 -0.53 -11.33 -17.98
C LEU A 116 -0.11 -9.86 -18.04
N GLN A 117 -0.34 -9.20 -19.19
CA GLN A 117 -0.03 -7.78 -19.37
C GLN A 117 -0.88 -6.88 -18.46
N GLU A 118 -2.19 -7.13 -18.34
CA GLU A 118 -3.07 -6.37 -17.43
C GLU A 118 -2.58 -6.45 -15.98
N LEU A 119 -2.11 -7.62 -15.52
CA LEU A 119 -1.55 -7.76 -14.18
C LEU A 119 -0.21 -7.05 -14.01
N ILE A 120 0.66 -7.12 -15.04
CA ILE A 120 1.95 -6.41 -15.03
C ILE A 120 1.73 -4.90 -14.97
N ASP A 121 0.82 -4.37 -15.79
CA ASP A 121 0.50 -2.94 -15.81
C ASP A 121 -0.04 -2.47 -14.46
N LEU A 122 -0.90 -3.27 -13.82
CA LEU A 122 -1.38 -3.00 -12.46
C LEU A 122 -0.24 -3.02 -11.43
N SER A 123 0.67 -3.99 -11.50
CA SER A 123 1.84 -4.07 -10.60
C SER A 123 2.74 -2.85 -10.75
N VAL A 124 3.01 -2.41 -11.98
CA VAL A 124 3.78 -1.18 -12.26
C VAL A 124 3.07 0.05 -11.70
N ASN A 125 1.76 0.17 -11.93
CA ASN A 125 0.97 1.27 -11.40
C ASN A 125 1.01 1.33 -9.87
N LEU A 126 0.84 0.20 -9.18
CA LEU A 126 0.96 0.10 -7.73
C LEU A 126 2.36 0.50 -7.24
N ALA A 127 3.42 0.08 -7.92
CA ALA A 127 4.79 0.48 -7.60
C ALA A 127 5.00 2.00 -7.76
N THR A 128 4.42 2.61 -8.80
CA THR A 128 4.42 4.07 -9.00
C THR A 128 3.68 4.78 -7.85
N GLN A 129 2.52 4.27 -7.43
CA GLN A 129 1.78 4.84 -6.29
C GLN A 129 2.58 4.73 -4.98
N ILE A 130 3.24 3.59 -4.73
CA ILE A 130 4.12 3.42 -3.56
C ILE A 130 5.26 4.44 -3.56
N LYS A 131 5.87 4.69 -4.73
CA LYS A 131 6.89 5.73 -4.86
C LYS A 131 6.30 7.12 -4.55
N ALA A 132 5.12 7.44 -5.09
CA ALA A 132 4.45 8.72 -4.83
C ALA A 132 4.15 8.92 -3.34
N ILE A 133 3.77 7.86 -2.62
CA ILE A 133 3.59 7.89 -1.16
C ILE A 133 4.92 8.17 -0.44
N SER A 134 6.02 7.56 -0.87
CA SER A 134 7.34 7.84 -0.33
C SER A 134 7.76 9.29 -0.55
N ASP A 135 7.55 9.82 -1.76
CA ASP A 135 7.87 11.21 -2.10
C ASP A 135 6.99 12.19 -1.29
N ALA A 136 5.69 11.91 -1.17
CA ALA A 136 4.78 12.71 -0.36
C ALA A 136 5.16 12.69 1.13
N SER A 137 5.60 11.53 1.64
CA SER A 137 6.08 11.38 3.02
C SER A 137 7.30 12.25 3.29
N ALA A 138 8.25 12.31 2.35
CA ALA A 138 9.44 13.15 2.47
C ALA A 138 9.11 14.65 2.50
N ASN A 139 8.03 15.07 1.82
CA ASN A 139 7.61 16.47 1.74
C ASN A 139 6.84 16.96 2.97
N ILE A 140 6.42 16.07 3.88
CA ILE A 140 5.68 16.44 5.10
C ILE A 140 6.46 17.42 5.98
N ALA A 141 7.78 17.22 6.11
CA ALA A 141 8.62 18.09 6.94
C ALA A 141 8.65 19.52 6.40
N GLY A 142 8.85 19.68 5.08
CA GLY A 142 8.85 20.98 4.42
C GLY A 142 7.51 21.72 4.58
N ALA A 143 6.39 21.01 4.40
CA ALA A 143 5.07 21.59 4.62
C ALA A 143 4.83 21.99 6.10
N SER A 144 5.33 21.20 7.05
CA SER A 144 5.27 21.54 8.48
C SER A 144 6.10 22.80 8.78
N ASP A 145 7.28 22.93 8.18
CA ASP A 145 8.14 24.09 8.35
C ASP A 145 7.50 25.36 7.77
N GLU A 146 6.78 25.26 6.65
CA GLU A 146 6.02 26.39 6.09
C GLU A 146 4.88 26.84 7.02
N ILE A 147 4.16 25.90 7.64
CA ILE A 147 3.15 26.23 8.66
C ILE A 147 3.78 26.98 9.83
N SER A 148 4.99 26.59 10.27
CA SER A 148 5.67 27.25 11.40
C SER A 148 6.05 28.71 11.14
N LYS A 149 6.15 29.10 9.87
CA LYS A 149 6.49 30.47 9.43
C LYS A 149 5.26 31.37 9.28
N GLU A 150 4.07 30.79 9.24
CA GLU A 150 2.81 31.54 9.19
C GLU A 150 2.56 32.25 10.53
N LYS A 151 2.06 33.49 10.46
CA LYS A 151 1.79 34.31 11.64
C LYS A 151 0.31 34.35 11.98
N ASN A 152 -0.56 34.12 11.01
CA ASN A 152 -2.01 34.14 11.21
C ASN A 152 -2.48 32.86 11.93
N PRO A 153 -2.96 32.94 13.19
CA PRO A 153 -3.33 31.75 13.97
C PRO A 153 -4.48 30.94 13.34
N MET A 154 -5.42 31.61 12.67
CA MET A 154 -6.52 30.94 11.98
C MET A 154 -6.00 30.15 10.77
N LYS A 155 -5.03 30.71 10.03
CA LYS A 155 -4.41 30.04 8.88
C LYS A 155 -3.55 28.86 9.32
N ILE A 156 -2.78 29.00 10.41
CA ILE A 156 -2.04 27.89 11.06
C ILE A 156 -3.00 26.75 11.42
N GLY A 157 -4.14 27.08 12.04
CA GLY A 157 -5.14 26.09 12.42
C GLY A 157 -5.71 25.32 11.23
N LYS A 158 -6.02 26.01 10.12
CA LYS A 158 -6.45 25.38 8.87
C LYS A 158 -5.36 24.50 8.28
N ALA A 159 -4.13 25.03 8.15
CA ALA A 159 -3.03 24.31 7.54
C ALA A 159 -2.63 23.06 8.32
N THR A 160 -2.65 23.12 9.65
CA THR A 160 -2.44 21.95 10.51
C THR A 160 -3.47 20.85 10.23
N LYS A 161 -4.76 21.21 10.05
CA LYS A 161 -5.81 20.24 9.69
C LYS A 161 -5.56 19.60 8.33
N VAL A 162 -5.20 20.40 7.32
CA VAL A 162 -4.89 19.92 5.96
C VAL A 162 -3.66 19.02 5.94
N LEU A 163 -2.61 19.37 6.69
CA LEU A 163 -1.42 18.54 6.82
C LEU A 163 -1.70 17.23 7.57
N ASN A 164 -2.51 17.26 8.63
CA ASN A 164 -2.89 16.05 9.37
C ASN A 164 -3.72 15.09 8.51
N TYR A 165 -4.65 15.61 7.71
CA TYR A 165 -5.35 14.81 6.71
C TYR A 165 -4.36 14.11 5.77
N SER A 166 -3.40 14.86 5.23
CA SER A 166 -2.39 14.30 4.31
C SER A 166 -1.56 13.19 4.97
N LYS A 167 -1.12 13.40 6.22
CA LYS A 167 -0.38 12.42 7.02
C LYS A 167 -1.20 11.15 7.24
N GLU A 168 -2.47 11.30 7.60
CA GLU A 168 -3.37 10.18 7.85
C GLU A 168 -3.57 9.34 6.59
N VAL A 169 -3.90 9.99 5.47
CA VAL A 169 -4.03 9.32 4.17
C VAL A 169 -2.74 8.56 3.81
N ILE A 170 -1.59 9.23 3.86
CA ILE A 170 -0.29 8.63 3.55
C ILE A 170 -0.02 7.40 4.44
N SER A 171 -0.33 7.48 5.74
CA SER A 171 -0.12 6.38 6.69
C SER A 171 -0.99 5.16 6.41
N LEU A 172 -2.21 5.36 5.89
CA LEU A 172 -3.13 4.27 5.54
C LEU A 172 -2.75 3.61 4.21
N LEU A 173 -2.35 4.42 3.23
CA LEU A 173 -2.07 3.97 1.87
C LEU A 173 -0.79 3.14 1.74
N GLY A 174 0.25 3.42 2.52
CA GLY A 174 1.52 2.70 2.44
C GLY A 174 1.36 1.17 2.60
N PRO A 175 0.85 0.69 3.75
CA PRO A 175 0.63 -0.74 3.98
C PRO A 175 -0.38 -1.36 3.00
N GLU A 176 -1.41 -0.60 2.63
CA GLU A 176 -2.47 -1.08 1.73
C GLU A 176 -1.94 -1.33 0.31
N LEU A 177 -1.20 -0.37 -0.25
CA LEU A 177 -0.60 -0.52 -1.57
C LEU A 177 0.46 -1.63 -1.60
N GLN A 178 1.20 -1.83 -0.51
CA GLN A 178 2.15 -2.94 -0.39
C GLN A 178 1.45 -4.31 -0.38
N LEU A 179 0.36 -4.45 0.37
CA LEU A 179 -0.46 -5.66 0.36
C LEU A 179 -1.00 -5.94 -1.05
N ASN A 180 -1.59 -4.92 -1.67
CA ASN A 180 -2.10 -4.97 -3.04
C ASN A 180 -1.02 -5.40 -4.05
N LEU A 181 0.20 -4.86 -3.94
CA LEU A 181 1.32 -5.23 -4.79
C LEU A 181 1.73 -6.71 -4.60
N LYS A 182 1.78 -7.19 -3.35
CA LYS A 182 2.06 -8.62 -3.06
C LYS A 182 1.02 -9.53 -3.70
N VAL A 183 -0.26 -9.17 -3.60
CA VAL A 183 -1.36 -9.93 -4.22
C VAL A 183 -1.17 -10.00 -5.73
N VAL A 184 -1.01 -8.85 -6.40
CA VAL A 184 -0.85 -8.80 -7.86
C VAL A 184 0.41 -9.57 -8.31
N ASN A 185 1.52 -9.47 -7.58
CA ASN A 185 2.73 -10.22 -7.90
C ASN A 185 2.55 -11.74 -7.76
N ASN A 186 1.80 -12.21 -6.75
CA ASN A 186 1.44 -13.61 -6.63
C ASN A 186 0.54 -14.08 -7.79
N LEU A 187 -0.42 -13.25 -8.23
CA LEU A 187 -1.25 -13.54 -9.41
C LEU A 187 -0.41 -13.64 -10.70
N ILE A 188 0.53 -12.72 -10.91
CA ILE A 188 1.49 -12.76 -12.01
C ILE A 188 2.29 -14.06 -11.99
N ALA A 189 2.85 -14.43 -10.83
CA ALA A 189 3.64 -15.64 -10.67
C ALA A 189 2.80 -16.90 -10.91
N THR A 190 1.55 -16.92 -10.46
CA THR A 190 0.58 -17.99 -10.71
C THR A 190 0.29 -18.15 -12.20
N MET A 191 0.05 -17.05 -12.91
CA MET A 191 -0.20 -17.10 -14.36
C MET A 191 1.03 -17.59 -15.12
N LYS A 192 2.24 -17.17 -14.72
CA LYS A 192 3.48 -17.64 -15.33
C LYS A 192 3.74 -19.12 -15.06
N SER A 193 3.47 -19.61 -13.85
CA SER A 193 3.67 -21.03 -13.49
C SER A 193 2.64 -21.96 -14.13
N SER A 194 1.43 -21.46 -14.39
CA SER A 194 0.40 -22.19 -15.15
C SER A 194 0.73 -22.30 -16.65
N ASN A 195 1.77 -21.60 -17.12
CA ASN A 195 2.21 -21.55 -18.51
C ASN A 195 3.61 -22.18 -18.72
N ASN A 196 4.08 -23.01 -17.79
CA ASN A 196 5.12 -23.99 -18.10
C ASN A 196 4.45 -25.06 -18.96
N ASN A 197 4.69 -24.96 -20.28
CA ASN A 197 4.21 -25.84 -21.36
C ASN A 197 3.97 -27.30 -20.96
#